data_AF-A0A961TZR7-F1
#
_entry.id   AF-A0A961TZR7-F1
#
_cell.length_a   1.000
_cell.length_b   1.000
_cell.length_c   1.000
_cell.angle_alpha   90.00
_cell.angle_beta   90.00
_cell.angle_gamma   90.00
#
_symmetry.space_group_name_H-M   'P 1'
#
loop_
_entity.id
_entity.type
_entity.pdbx_description
1 polymer ?
#
loop_
_entity_poly.entity_id
_entity_poly.type
_entity_poly.pdbx_seq_one_letter_code
_entity_poly.pdbx_strand_id
1 'polypeptide(L)'
;ILSFLGDGFLAVYPCERHRAPSEIACRAALSSSFKAVSRMAKLNEDRHSRGLDSIGYGIGLHVGNVMFGNVGLSDRLTFSAFGSAVNEAQRLQTLTKKYPHTTIASSEFADYCGGAWATIGREQLPGVSQKLTIMYPELSDAVGIADEGILEENYDRTSHAEQVMLLHREKTQRGALGEEAKKLQ
;
A
#
# COMPACT_ATOMS: atom_id res chain seq x y z
N ILE A 1 2.13 -4.76 2.81
CA ILE A 1 3.12 -4.28 1.83
C ILE A 1 3.33 -5.38 0.80
N LEU A 2 3.27 -5.07 -0.50
CA LEU A 2 3.36 -6.07 -1.57
C LEU A 2 4.79 -6.24 -2.09
N SER A 3 5.50 -5.13 -2.35
CA SER A 3 6.87 -5.17 -2.86
C SER A 3 7.67 -3.96 -2.39
N PHE A 4 8.99 -4.13 -2.26
CA PHE A 4 9.96 -3.04 -2.06
C PHE A 4 10.64 -2.72 -3.39
N LEU A 5 10.82 -1.43 -3.67
CA LEU A 5 11.30 -0.91 -4.95
C LEU A 5 12.39 0.12 -4.66
N GLY A 6 13.62 -0.35 -4.43
CA GLY A 6 14.73 0.51 -4.03
C GLY A 6 14.47 1.15 -2.66
N ASP A 7 14.25 2.46 -2.65
CA ASP A 7 13.95 3.28 -1.47
C ASP A 7 12.43 3.44 -1.20
N GLY A 8 11.59 2.86 -2.05
CA GLY A 8 10.14 2.88 -1.93
C GLY A 8 9.51 1.50 -1.70
N PHE A 9 8.19 1.49 -1.55
CA PHE A 9 7.40 0.26 -1.51
C PHE A 9 6.03 0.45 -2.16
N LEU A 10 5.45 -0.65 -2.61
CA LEU A 10 4.06 -0.72 -3.06
C LEU A 10 3.21 -1.36 -1.95
N ALA A 11 2.16 -0.66 -1.53
CA ALA A 11 1.13 -1.21 -0.65
C ALA A 11 -0.17 -1.36 -1.45
N VAL A 12 -0.87 -2.48 -1.25
CA VAL A 12 -2.16 -2.73 -1.88
C VAL A 12 -3.20 -2.96 -0.79
N TYR A 13 -4.30 -2.22 -0.90
CA TYR A 13 -5.48 -2.37 -0.07
C TYR A 13 -6.54 -3.04 -0.95
N PRO A 14 -6.93 -4.29 -0.64
CA PRO A 14 -7.81 -5.06 -1.50
C PRO A 14 -9.19 -4.39 -1.58
N CYS A 15 -9.63 -4.12 -2.81
CA CYS A 15 -10.98 -3.66 -3.11
C CYS A 15 -11.82 -4.85 -3.58
N GLU A 16 -13.12 -4.84 -3.27
CA GLU A 16 -14.05 -5.87 -3.74
C GLU A 16 -14.97 -5.32 -4.82
N ARG A 17 -15.81 -6.19 -5.41
CA ARG A 17 -16.77 -5.79 -6.46
C ARG A 17 -17.78 -4.74 -5.97
N HIS A 18 -18.07 -4.72 -4.68
CA HIS A 18 -19.00 -3.76 -4.09
C HIS A 18 -18.29 -2.46 -3.72
N ARG A 19 -19.04 -1.35 -3.80
CA ARG A 19 -18.51 -0.02 -3.50
C ARG A 19 -18.08 0.12 -2.03
N ALA A 20 -18.91 -0.32 -1.09
CA ALA A 20 -18.65 -0.13 0.34
C ALA A 20 -17.29 -0.74 0.81
N PRO A 21 -16.92 -1.99 0.46
CA PRO A 21 -15.58 -2.51 0.76
C PRO A 21 -14.44 -1.68 0.15
N SER A 22 -14.64 -1.18 -1.07
CA SER A 22 -13.65 -0.34 -1.76
C SER A 22 -13.47 1.01 -1.08
N GLU A 23 -14.54 1.60 -0.54
CA GLU A 23 -14.46 2.83 0.25
C GLU A 23 -13.69 2.62 1.56
N ILE A 24 -13.91 1.49 2.24
CA ILE A 24 -13.13 1.12 3.44
C ILE A 24 -11.65 0.98 3.09
N ALA A 25 -11.32 0.28 2.00
CA ALA A 25 -9.94 0.11 1.53
C ALA A 25 -9.28 1.45 1.20
N CYS A 26 -9.97 2.34 0.48
CA CYS A 26 -9.46 3.66 0.12
C CYS A 26 -9.27 4.56 1.36
N ARG A 27 -10.22 4.57 2.30
CA ARG A 27 -10.06 5.28 3.59
C ARG A 27 -8.91 4.74 4.43
N ALA A 28 -8.71 3.42 4.46
CA ALA A 28 -7.58 2.81 5.16
C ALA A 28 -6.23 3.20 4.52
N ALA A 29 -6.15 3.21 3.19
CA ALA A 29 -4.97 3.68 2.46
C ALA A 29 -4.67 5.16 2.74
N LEU A 30 -5.71 6.02 2.72
CA LEU A 30 -5.57 7.44 3.04
C LEU A 30 -5.11 7.64 4.49
N SER A 31 -5.73 6.96 5.46
CA SER A 31 -5.33 7.00 6.87
C SER A 31 -3.86 6.59 7.07
N SER A 32 -3.42 5.51 6.41
CA SER A 32 -2.02 5.11 6.43
C SER A 32 -1.09 6.17 5.82
N SER A 33 -1.52 6.86 4.76
CA SER A 33 -0.73 7.97 4.20
C SER A 33 -0.55 9.12 5.20
N PHE A 34 -1.60 9.52 5.92
CA PHE A 34 -1.50 10.54 6.96
C PHE A 34 -0.63 10.11 8.14
N LYS A 35 -0.74 8.84 8.56
CA LYS A 35 0.14 8.27 9.59
C LYS A 35 1.61 8.29 9.15
N ALA A 36 1.90 7.97 7.89
CA ALA A 36 3.24 8.07 7.33
C ALA A 36 3.72 9.53 7.32
N VAL A 37 2.85 10.48 6.96
CA VAL A 37 3.17 11.91 6.95
C VAL A 37 3.54 12.43 8.34
N SER A 38 2.69 12.15 9.34
CA SER A 38 2.94 12.53 10.73
C SER A 38 4.23 11.92 11.29
N ARG A 39 4.47 10.63 11.02
CA ARG A 39 5.68 9.94 11.48
C ARG A 39 6.95 10.49 10.83
N MET A 40 6.90 10.81 9.54
CA MET A 40 8.07 11.39 8.87
C MET A 40 8.35 12.82 9.34
N ALA A 41 7.31 13.62 9.65
CA ALA A 41 7.49 14.94 10.24
C ALA A 41 8.26 14.86 11.57
N LYS A 42 7.84 13.96 12.47
CA LYS A 42 8.54 13.70 13.75
C LYS A 42 9.97 13.22 13.55
N LEU A 43 10.19 12.33 12.57
CA LEU A 43 11.54 11.84 12.25
C LEU A 43 12.44 12.98 11.73
N ASN A 44 11.91 13.84 10.87
CA ASN A 44 12.67 14.97 10.33
C ASN A 44 12.98 16.03 11.40
N GLU A 45 12.10 16.22 12.39
CA GLU A 45 12.37 17.06 13.56
C GLU A 45 13.54 16.52 14.40
N ASP A 46 13.54 15.21 14.72
CA ASP A 46 14.67 14.57 15.41
C ASP A 46 15.97 14.72 14.61
N ARG A 47 15.92 14.47 13.30
CA ARG A 47 17.08 14.62 12.41
C ARG A 47 17.62 16.05 12.41
N HIS A 48 16.73 17.03 12.34
CA HIS A 48 17.10 18.43 12.39
C HIS A 48 17.77 18.80 13.72
N SER A 49 17.26 18.29 14.85
CA SER A 49 17.89 18.48 16.17
C SER A 49 19.32 17.93 16.26
N ARG A 50 19.65 16.96 15.39
CA ARG A 50 20.97 16.33 15.26
C ARG A 50 21.85 16.94 14.16
N GLY A 51 21.41 18.03 13.52
CA GLY A 51 22.12 18.67 12.42
C GLY A 51 22.12 17.87 11.11
N LEU A 52 21.15 16.97 10.92
CA LEU A 52 21.00 16.16 9.71
C LEU A 52 19.92 16.72 8.79
N ASP A 53 20.10 16.53 7.49
CA ASP A 53 19.11 16.94 6.48
C ASP A 53 17.79 16.17 6.60
N SER A 54 16.69 16.84 6.23
CA SER A 54 15.37 16.22 6.17
C SER A 54 15.27 15.17 5.06
N ILE A 55 14.50 14.12 5.31
CA ILE A 55 14.18 13.09 4.32
C ILE A 55 12.94 13.53 3.55
N GLY A 56 13.10 13.72 2.24
CA GLY A 56 12.01 13.91 1.30
C GLY A 56 11.42 12.57 0.84
N TYR A 57 10.11 12.54 0.58
CA TYR A 57 9.38 11.37 0.10
C TYR A 57 8.10 11.81 -0.60
N GLY A 58 7.43 10.87 -1.27
CA GLY A 58 6.17 11.10 -1.95
C GLY A 58 5.29 9.88 -1.90
N ILE A 59 3.97 10.08 -1.85
CA ILE A 59 2.94 9.05 -1.80
C ILE A 59 1.98 9.28 -2.97
N GLY A 60 1.86 8.28 -3.84
CA GLY A 60 0.85 8.22 -4.90
C GLY A 60 -0.27 7.26 -4.52
N LEU A 61 -1.53 7.71 -4.60
CA LEU A 61 -2.71 6.92 -4.26
C LEU A 61 -3.62 6.77 -5.48
N HIS A 62 -4.02 5.55 -5.79
CA HIS A 62 -4.92 5.27 -6.90
C HIS A 62 -5.76 4.02 -6.60
N VAL A 63 -6.96 3.97 -7.17
CA VAL A 63 -7.86 2.82 -7.11
C VAL A 63 -8.15 2.36 -8.53
N GLY A 64 -7.98 1.06 -8.76
CA GLY A 64 -8.22 0.47 -10.07
C GLY A 64 -7.94 -1.02 -10.06
N ASN A 65 -8.24 -1.67 -11.19
CA ASN A 65 -8.10 -3.11 -11.31
C ASN A 65 -6.63 -3.52 -11.37
N VAL A 66 -6.29 -4.53 -10.57
CA VAL A 66 -4.98 -5.19 -10.56
C VAL A 66 -5.15 -6.70 -10.67
N MET A 67 -4.17 -7.34 -11.30
CA MET A 67 -4.00 -8.79 -11.31
C MET A 67 -2.84 -9.15 -10.41
N PHE A 68 -3.01 -10.16 -9.57
CA PHE A 68 -1.91 -10.71 -8.78
C PHE A 68 -1.35 -11.96 -9.43
N GLY A 69 -0.04 -12.16 -9.33
CA GLY A 69 0.60 -13.34 -9.89
C GLY A 69 2.05 -13.50 -9.46
N ASN A 70 2.57 -14.70 -9.68
CA ASN A 70 3.99 -14.99 -9.52
C ASN A 70 4.75 -14.62 -10.80
N VAL A 71 5.86 -13.91 -10.65
CA VAL A 71 6.77 -13.57 -11.75
C VAL A 71 8.18 -14.05 -11.44
N GLY A 72 8.82 -14.65 -12.44
CA GLY A 72 10.18 -15.14 -12.37
C GLY A 72 10.32 -16.57 -12.88
N LEU A 73 11.48 -17.16 -12.64
CA LEU A 73 11.80 -18.54 -13.00
C LEU A 73 11.40 -19.48 -11.85
N SER A 74 11.35 -20.79 -12.14
CA SER A 74 10.91 -21.83 -11.20
C SER A 74 11.62 -21.79 -9.84
N ASP A 75 12.88 -21.35 -9.83
CA ASP A 75 13.75 -21.24 -8.65
C ASP A 75 13.71 -19.85 -7.98
N ARG A 76 13.07 -18.85 -8.62
CA ARG A 76 12.97 -17.46 -8.14
C ARG A 76 11.65 -16.82 -8.56
N LEU A 77 10.56 -17.23 -7.90
CA LEU A 77 9.23 -16.64 -8.07
C LEU A 77 9.00 -15.51 -7.06
N THR A 78 8.54 -14.36 -7.54
CA THR A 78 8.09 -13.23 -6.73
C THR A 78 6.62 -12.98 -6.96
N PHE A 79 5.81 -12.98 -5.90
CA PHE A 79 4.41 -12.58 -5.96
C PHE A 79 4.32 -11.05 -6.11
N SER A 80 3.61 -10.57 -7.12
CA SER A 80 3.45 -9.14 -7.38
C SER A 80 2.08 -8.81 -7.97
N ALA A 81 1.78 -7.51 -8.09
CA ALA A 81 0.58 -6.98 -8.72
C ALA A 81 0.95 -6.34 -10.07
N PHE A 82 0.04 -6.50 -11.03
CA PHE A 82 0.15 -6.02 -12.39
C PHE A 82 -1.13 -5.29 -12.78
N GLY A 83 -1.03 -4.33 -13.68
CA GLY A 83 -2.18 -3.59 -14.18
C GLY A 83 -1.87 -2.12 -14.35
N SER A 84 -2.76 -1.40 -15.04
CA SER A 84 -2.63 0.03 -15.23
C SER A 84 -2.58 0.75 -13.87
N ALA A 85 -3.38 0.28 -12.90
CA ALA A 85 -3.52 0.91 -11.59
C ALA A 85 -2.20 1.01 -10.80
N VAL A 86 -1.33 0.00 -10.92
CA VAL A 86 0.01 0.01 -10.30
C VAL A 86 0.88 1.10 -10.94
N ASN A 87 0.83 1.20 -12.27
CA ASN A 87 1.59 2.21 -13.01
C ASN A 87 1.04 3.63 -12.74
N GLU A 88 -0.27 3.79 -12.65
CA GLU A 88 -0.93 5.05 -12.29
C GLU A 88 -0.49 5.53 -10.89
N ALA A 89 -0.50 4.64 -9.89
CA ALA A 89 -0.02 4.97 -8.54
C ALA A 89 1.45 5.43 -8.53
N GLN A 90 2.35 4.72 -9.23
CA GLN A 90 3.76 5.11 -9.33
C GLN A 90 3.95 6.47 -10.01
N ARG A 91 3.15 6.76 -11.04
CA ARG A 91 3.22 8.04 -11.75
C ARG A 91 2.71 9.20 -10.90
N LEU A 92 1.61 8.99 -10.17
CA LEU A 92 1.12 9.97 -9.19
C LEU A 92 2.16 10.25 -8.11
N GLN A 93 2.86 9.22 -7.62
CA GLN A 93 3.99 9.39 -6.71
C GLN A 93 5.11 10.24 -7.34
N THR A 94 5.43 10.04 -8.61
CA THR A 94 6.45 10.86 -9.29
C THR A 94 6.05 12.33 -9.38
N LEU A 95 4.75 12.62 -9.48
CA LEU A 95 4.23 13.99 -9.54
C LEU A 95 4.38 14.76 -8.24
N THR A 96 4.64 14.10 -7.11
CA THR A 96 4.99 14.78 -5.85
C THR A 96 6.34 15.50 -5.94
N LYS A 97 7.15 15.21 -6.96
CA LYS A 97 8.38 15.98 -7.26
C LYS A 97 8.08 17.27 -8.03
N LYS A 98 6.97 17.29 -8.77
CA LYS A 98 6.53 18.44 -9.58
C LYS A 98 5.66 19.39 -8.77
N TYR A 99 4.79 18.86 -7.93
CA TYR A 99 3.86 19.61 -7.10
C TYR A 99 4.30 19.57 -5.64
N PRO A 100 4.15 20.66 -4.86
CA PRO A 100 4.62 20.76 -3.48
C PRO A 100 3.70 20.02 -2.49
N HIS A 101 3.29 18.80 -2.84
CA HIS A 101 2.40 17.96 -2.04
C HIS A 101 2.99 16.57 -1.88
N THR A 102 3.14 16.15 -0.64
CA THR A 102 3.69 14.83 -0.30
C THR A 102 2.76 13.68 -0.64
N THR A 103 1.45 13.94 -0.68
CA THR A 103 0.43 12.96 -1.03
C THR A 103 -0.36 13.47 -2.22
N ILE A 104 -0.39 12.67 -3.28
CA ILE A 104 -1.12 12.94 -4.50
C ILE A 104 -1.98 11.72 -4.82
N ALA A 105 -3.23 11.96 -5.19
CA ALA A 105 -4.19 10.92 -5.57
C ALA A 105 -4.84 11.20 -6.93
N SER A 106 -5.43 10.17 -7.53
CA SER A 106 -6.37 10.36 -8.64
C SER A 106 -7.76 10.78 -8.12
N SER A 107 -8.56 11.40 -8.98
CA SER A 107 -9.95 11.73 -8.66
C SER A 107 -10.78 10.50 -8.30
N GLU A 108 -10.57 9.38 -8.99
CA GLU A 108 -11.28 8.13 -8.69
C GLU A 108 -11.00 7.69 -7.25
N PHE A 109 -9.76 7.79 -6.78
CA PHE A 109 -9.41 7.44 -5.40
C PHE A 109 -10.09 8.38 -4.39
N ALA A 110 -10.08 9.69 -4.68
CA ALA A 110 -10.74 10.69 -3.84
C ALA A 110 -12.26 10.43 -3.70
N ASP A 111 -12.92 10.03 -4.79
CA ASP A 111 -14.36 9.71 -4.81
C ASP A 111 -14.75 8.53 -3.90
N TYR A 112 -13.83 7.58 -3.67
CA TYR A 112 -14.04 6.46 -2.74
C TYR A 112 -13.71 6.83 -1.28
N CYS A 113 -12.82 7.79 -1.04
CA CYS A 113 -12.45 8.20 0.31
C CYS A 113 -13.51 9.10 0.96
N GLY A 114 -14.15 9.98 0.18
CA GLY A 114 -14.83 11.15 0.73
C GLY A 114 -13.84 12.15 1.36
N GLY A 115 -14.36 13.15 2.06
CA GLY A 115 -13.55 14.20 2.70
C GLY A 115 -13.17 15.37 1.77
N ALA A 116 -12.37 16.30 2.28
CA ALA A 116 -11.92 17.47 1.52
C ALA A 116 -10.71 17.19 0.63
N TRP A 117 -10.87 17.46 -0.67
CA TRP A 117 -9.83 17.28 -1.69
C TRP A 117 -9.73 18.51 -2.57
N ALA A 118 -8.50 18.94 -2.84
CA ALA A 118 -8.21 20.03 -3.75
C ALA A 118 -7.63 19.50 -5.06
N THR A 119 -8.06 20.10 -6.18
CA THR A 119 -7.60 19.70 -7.52
C THR A 119 -6.32 20.46 -7.87
N ILE A 120 -5.27 19.74 -8.25
CA ILE A 120 -4.02 20.29 -8.75
C ILE A 120 -4.16 20.63 -10.25
N GLY A 121 -4.75 19.71 -11.01
CA GLY A 121 -4.90 19.84 -12.46
C GLY A 121 -5.19 18.51 -13.15
N ARG A 122 -5.13 18.53 -14.48
CA ARG A 122 -5.28 17.34 -15.32
C ARG A 122 -3.97 17.06 -16.05
N GLU A 123 -3.41 15.88 -15.84
CA GLU A 123 -2.19 15.45 -16.52
C GLU A 123 -2.47 14.30 -17.47
N GLN A 124 -1.79 14.32 -18.61
CA GLN A 124 -1.70 13.14 -19.44
C GLN A 124 -0.45 12.38 -19.03
N LEU A 125 -0.66 11.26 -18.36
CA LEU A 125 0.43 10.40 -17.92
C LEU A 125 0.91 9.56 -19.12
N PRO A 126 2.23 9.38 -19.33
CA PRO A 126 2.74 8.61 -20.46
C PRO A 126 2.13 7.21 -20.51
N GLY A 127 1.55 6.80 -21.64
CA GLY A 127 0.91 5.48 -21.76
C GLY A 127 -0.48 5.35 -21.12
N VAL A 128 -1.12 6.46 -20.73
CA VAL A 128 -2.56 6.51 -20.41
C VAL A 128 -3.29 7.24 -21.53
N SER A 129 -4.37 6.64 -22.04
CA SER A 129 -5.18 7.23 -23.12
C SER A 129 -6.02 8.41 -22.66
N GLN A 130 -6.41 8.45 -21.38
CA GLN A 130 -7.22 9.50 -20.77
C GLN A 130 -6.40 10.35 -19.77
N LYS A 131 -6.72 11.64 -19.69
CA LYS A 131 -6.12 12.55 -18.71
C LYS A 131 -6.65 12.19 -17.31
N LEU A 132 -5.75 11.98 -16.36
CA LEU A 132 -6.13 11.82 -14.95
C LEU A 132 -6.28 13.20 -14.31
N THR A 133 -7.35 13.39 -13.53
CA THR A 133 -7.46 14.53 -12.63
C THR A 133 -6.68 14.20 -11.36
N ILE A 134 -5.78 15.10 -11.00
CA ILE A 134 -4.86 14.94 -9.88
C ILE A 134 -5.34 15.78 -8.73
N MET A 135 -5.40 15.16 -7.55
CA MET A 135 -5.87 15.78 -6.32
C MET A 135 -4.86 15.59 -5.20
N TYR A 136 -4.94 16.43 -4.18
CA TYR A 136 -4.29 16.22 -2.89
C TYR A 136 -5.32 16.35 -1.77
N PRO A 137 -5.16 15.59 -0.67
CA PRO A 137 -6.06 15.71 0.46
C PRO A 137 -5.77 17.00 1.24
N GLU A 138 -6.82 17.72 1.63
CA GLU A 138 -6.67 18.86 2.53
C GLU A 138 -6.40 18.33 3.95
N LEU A 139 -5.25 18.69 4.54
CA LEU A 139 -4.80 18.15 5.82
C LEU A 139 -5.69 18.52 7.02
N SER A 140 -6.72 19.36 6.86
CA SER A 140 -7.65 19.69 7.95
C SER A 140 -8.42 18.46 8.47
N ASP A 141 -8.66 17.47 7.61
CA ASP A 141 -9.43 16.27 7.95
C ASP A 141 -8.56 15.13 8.54
N ALA A 142 -7.23 15.29 8.55
CA ALA A 142 -6.32 14.30 9.11
C ALA A 142 -6.51 14.09 10.63
N VAL A 143 -7.12 15.07 11.31
CA VAL A 143 -7.40 15.02 12.75
C VAL A 143 -8.68 14.23 13.06
N GLY A 144 -9.66 14.18 12.15
CA GLY A 144 -10.93 13.45 12.36
C GLY A 144 -10.85 11.95 12.07
N ILE A 145 -10.09 11.54 11.04
CA ILE A 145 -9.96 10.12 10.65
C ILE A 145 -9.01 9.36 11.59
N ALA A 146 -8.18 10.07 12.35
CA ALA A 146 -7.24 9.46 13.30
C ALA A 146 -7.92 8.99 14.60
N ASP A 147 -9.10 9.52 14.93
CA ASP A 147 -9.77 9.29 16.23
C ASP A 147 -11.08 8.50 16.12
N GLU A 148 -11.72 8.44 14.94
CA GLU A 148 -12.76 7.44 14.72
C GLU A 148 -12.12 6.07 14.56
N GLY A 149 -12.33 5.22 15.58
CA GLY A 149 -11.89 3.82 15.66
C GLY A 149 -12.37 2.96 14.51
N ILE A 150 -11.77 3.15 13.33
CA ILE A 150 -11.86 2.26 12.18
C ILE A 150 -10.97 1.04 12.51
N LEU A 151 -11.60 0.17 13.29
CA LEU A 151 -11.41 -1.27 13.37
C LEU A 151 -9.94 -1.71 13.37
N GLU A 152 -9.43 -1.98 14.58
CA GLU A 152 -8.61 -3.18 14.82
C GLU A 152 -9.44 -4.44 14.50
N GLU A 153 -10.00 -4.56 13.30
CA GLU A 153 -10.45 -5.84 12.79
C GLU A 153 -9.18 -6.59 12.43
N ASN A 154 -8.82 -7.51 13.34
CA ASN A 154 -7.93 -8.64 13.15
C ASN A 154 -7.50 -8.84 11.69
N TYR A 155 -6.50 -8.07 11.25
CA TYR A 155 -5.64 -8.51 10.16
C TYR A 155 -4.95 -9.71 10.77
N ASP A 156 -5.46 -10.91 10.46
CA ASP A 156 -4.87 -12.17 10.87
C ASP A 156 -3.35 -12.01 10.70
N ARG A 157 -2.64 -12.07 11.82
CA ARG A 157 -1.20 -11.75 11.90
C ARG A 157 -0.36 -12.76 11.12
N THR A 158 -1.00 -13.73 10.48
CA THR A 158 -0.42 -14.58 9.48
C THR A 158 -0.94 -14.21 8.10
N SER A 159 -0.05 -13.69 7.26
CA SER A 159 -0.26 -13.61 5.82
C SER A 159 -0.71 -14.99 5.27
N HIS A 160 -1.51 -15.04 4.20
CA HIS A 160 -1.85 -16.32 3.55
C HIS A 160 -0.60 -17.14 3.20
N ALA A 161 0.52 -16.48 2.91
CA ALA A 161 1.81 -17.13 2.72
C ALA A 161 2.34 -17.80 4.02
N GLU A 162 2.17 -17.16 5.18
CA GLU A 162 2.56 -17.73 6.48
C GLU A 162 1.66 -18.90 6.89
N GLN A 163 0.35 -18.85 6.62
CA GLN A 163 -0.54 -20.01 6.82
C GLN A 163 -0.11 -21.21 5.96
N VAL A 164 0.27 -20.98 4.70
CA VAL A 164 0.77 -22.04 3.80
C VAL A 164 2.11 -22.60 4.28
N MET A 165 3.00 -21.75 4.82
CA MET A 165 4.27 -22.19 5.41
C MET A 165 4.07 -23.01 6.69
N LEU A 166 3.14 -22.63 7.56
CA LEU A 166 2.78 -23.38 8.77
C LEU A 166 2.23 -24.77 8.42
N LEU A 167 1.33 -24.84 7.45
CA LEU A 167 0.77 -26.11 6.96
C LEU A 167 1.85 -27.06 6.41
N HIS A 168 2.88 -26.53 5.74
CA HIS A 168 4.00 -27.35 5.29
C HIS A 168 4.89 -27.79 6.46
N ARG A 169 5.18 -26.90 7.42
CA ARG A 169 6.00 -27.21 8.60
C ARG A 169 5.41 -28.35 9.43
N GLU A 170 4.10 -28.37 9.65
CA GLU A 170 3.42 -29.44 10.40
C GLU A 170 3.42 -30.78 9.63
N LYS A 171 3.31 -30.73 8.30
CA LYS A 171 3.35 -31.93 7.45
C LYS A 171 4.74 -32.57 7.46
N THR A 172 5.81 -31.76 7.46
CA THR A 172 7.19 -32.24 7.58
C THR A 172 7.49 -32.80 8.96
N GLN A 173 6.97 -32.19 10.05
CA GLN A 173 7.11 -32.73 11.42
C GLN A 173 6.33 -34.04 11.63
N ARG A 174 5.11 -34.16 11.10
CA ARG A 174 4.34 -35.42 11.14
C ARG A 174 4.98 -36.52 10.29
N GLY A 175 5.62 -36.17 9.18
CA GLY A 175 6.40 -37.12 8.37
C GLY A 175 7.63 -37.67 9.10
N ALA A 176 8.40 -36.80 9.77
CA ALA A 176 9.59 -37.20 10.52
C ALA A 176 9.26 -38.10 11.73
N LEU A 177 8.20 -37.79 12.48
CA LEU A 177 7.73 -38.60 13.61
C LEU A 177 7.19 -39.98 13.18
N GLY A 178 6.63 -40.07 11.96
CA GLY A 178 6.13 -41.33 11.40
C GLY A 178 7.25 -42.26 10.90
N GLU A 179 8.39 -41.73 10.46
CA GLU A 179 9.55 -42.54 10.06
C GLU A 179 10.36 -43.06 11.26
N GLU A 180 10.47 -42.28 12.35
CA GLU A 180 11.12 -42.75 13.59
C GLU A 180 10.35 -43.89 14.24
N ALA A 181 9.01 -43.85 14.23
CA ALA A 181 8.18 -44.92 14.78
C ALA A 181 8.29 -46.24 14.00
N LYS A 182 8.64 -46.21 12.71
CA LYS A 182 8.85 -47.41 11.87
C LYS A 182 10.25 -48.02 11.99
N LYS A 183 11.22 -47.33 12.59
CA LYS A 183 12.59 -47.85 12.84
C LYS A 183 12.75 -48.54 14.20
N LEU A 184 11.73 -48.49 15.05
CA LEU A 184 11.70 -49.08 16.40
C LEU A 184 10.82 -50.33 16.51
N GLN A 185 10.39 -50.91 15.38
CA GLN A 185 9.79 -52.24 15.26
C GLN A 185 10.66 -53.12 14.36
#